data_AF-A0A7C3YDA4-F1
#
_entry.id   AF-A0A7C3YDA4-F1
#
_cell.length_a   1.000
_cell.length_b   1.000
_cell.length_c   1.000
_cell.angle_alpha   90.00
_cell.angle_beta   90.00
_cell.angle_gamma   90.00
#
_symmetry.space_group_name_H-M   'P 1'
#
loop_
_entity.id
_entity.type
_entity.pdbx_description
1 polymer ?
#
loop_
_entity_poly.entity_id
_entity_poly.type
_entity_poly.pdbx_seq_one_letter_code
_entity_poly.pdbx_strand_id
1 'polypeptide(L)' 'MRRKVLYVVERVVVAVIIAIIIMALPPPDGFPQWLSKVQVPVVIFVFICYIGKLLYDTLFYDHYWP' A
#
# COMPACT_ATOMS: atom_id res chain seq x y z
N MET A 1 -21.87 -3.97 6.19
CA MET A 1 -21.17 -3.05 5.25
C MET A 1 -20.34 -1.98 5.97
N ARG A 2 -20.88 -1.18 6.90
CA ARG A 2 -20.14 -0.08 7.57
C ARG A 2 -18.78 -0.48 8.19
N ARG A 3 -18.69 -1.62 8.88
CA ARG A 3 -17.43 -2.12 9.47
C ARG A 3 -16.38 -2.53 8.42
N LYS A 4 -16.80 -3.11 7.29
CA LYS A 4 -15.90 -3.50 6.19
C LYS A 4 -15.28 -2.29 5.52
N VAL A 5 -16.08 -1.26 5.27
CA VAL A 5 -15.60 0.02 4.71
C VAL A 5 -14.61 0.70 5.66
N LEU A 6 -14.91 0.73 6.96
CA LEU A 6 -13.99 1.25 7.99
C LEU A 6 -12.63 0.52 7.97
N TYR A 7 -12.63 -0.82 7.90
CA TYR A 7 -11.40 -1.61 7.81
C TYR A 7 -10.60 -1.29 6.53
N VAL A 8 -11.27 -1.17 5.38
CA VAL A 8 -10.60 -0.79 4.13
C VAL A 8 -9.98 0.60 4.24
N VAL A 9 -10.74 1.58 4.74
CA VAL A 9 -10.26 2.96 4.89
C VAL A 9 -9.08 3.02 5.84
N GLU A 10 -9.12 2.35 6.99
CA GLU A 10 -8.01 2.27 7.94
C GLU A 10 -6.74 1.71 7.28
N ARG A 11 -6.87 0.59 6.56
CA ARG A 11 -5.75 -0.06 5.87
C ARG A 11 -5.18 0.79 4.74
N VAL A 12 -6.02 1.53 4.02
CA VAL A 12 -5.59 2.48 2.98
C VAL A 12 -4.84 3.65 3.63
N VAL A 13 -5.35 4.22 4.73
CA VAL A 13 -4.68 5.31 5.46
C VAL A 13 -3.31 4.86 5.95
N VAL A 14 -3.19 3.67 6.54
CA VAL A 14 -1.90 3.11 6.98
C VAL A 14 -0.96 2.94 5.80
N ALA A 15 -1.43 2.42 4.66
CA ALA A 15 -0.60 2.26 3.47
C ALA A 15 -0.12 3.61 2.89
N VAL A 16 -0.97 4.64 2.91
CA VAL A 16 -0.59 6.01 2.51
C VAL A 16 0.48 6.57 3.44
N ILE A 17 0.31 6.41 4.76
CA ILE A 17 1.31 6.86 5.74
C ILE A 17 2.66 6.18 5.50
N ILE A 18 2.67 4.86 5.27
CA ILE A 18 3.89 4.11 4.96
C ILE A 18 4.53 4.62 3.65
N ALA A 19 3.74 4.85 2.60
CA ALA A 19 4.25 5.36 1.33
C ALA A 19 4.89 6.75 1.50
N ILE A 20 4.26 7.65 2.27
CA ILE A 20 4.80 8.97 2.59
C ILE A 20 6.13 8.84 3.36
N ILE A 21 6.19 7.98 4.37
CA ILE A 21 7.42 7.74 5.15
C ILE A 21 8.54 7.25 4.23
N ILE A 22 8.26 6.29 3.35
CA ILE A 22 9.24 5.75 2.39
C ILE A 22 9.73 6.84 1.43
N MET A 23 8.86 7.74 0.99
CA MET A 23 9.22 8.82 0.07
C MET A 23 9.93 9.99 0.76
N ALA A 24 9.63 10.26 2.03
CA ALA A 24 10.15 11.38 2.79
C ALA A 24 11.47 11.05 3.50
N LEU A 25 11.76 9.76 3.78
CA LEU A 25 13.03 9.39 4.38
C LEU A 25 14.17 9.62 3.40
N PRO A 26 15.24 10.31 3.83
CA PRO A 26 16.44 10.37 3.02
C PRO A 26 17.01 8.96 2.83
N PRO A 27 17.48 8.62 1.62
CA PRO A 27 18.13 7.35 1.40
C PRO A 27 19.38 7.24 2.30
N PRO A 28 19.65 6.07 2.89
CA PRO A 28 20.82 5.88 3.74
C PRO A 28 22.13 6.02 2.94
N ASP A 29 23.23 6.32 3.63
CA ASP A 29 24.54 6.42 2.98
C ASP A 29 24.88 5.13 2.22
N GLY A 30 25.28 5.27 0.95
CA GLY A 30 25.53 4.13 0.05
C GLY A 30 24.31 3.63 -0.73
N PHE A 31 23.17 4.33 -0.67
CA PHE A 31 22.00 3.97 -1.47
C PHE A 31 22.29 4.12 -2.98
N PRO A 32 22.08 3.07 -3.79
CA PRO A 32 22.34 3.13 -5.22
C PRO A 32 21.44 4.17 -5.92
N GLN A 33 22.03 5.08 -6.71
CA GLN A 33 21.28 6.15 -7.40
C GLN A 33 20.18 5.62 -8.35
N TRP A 34 20.34 4.40 -8.87
CA TRP A 34 19.33 3.78 -9.73
C TRP A 34 18.06 3.44 -8.93
N LEU A 35 18.18 3.06 -7.65
CA LEU A 35 17.05 2.78 -6.77
C LEU A 35 16.23 4.02 -6.52
N SER A 36 16.86 5.19 -6.36
CA SER A 36 16.14 6.47 -6.20
C SER A 36 15.24 6.81 -7.40
N LYS A 37 15.62 6.38 -8.62
CA LYS A 37 14.80 6.60 -9.83
C LYS A 37 13.60 5.68 -9.91
N VAL A 38 13.70 4.46 -9.39
CA VAL A 38 12.62 3.46 -9.43
C VAL A 38 11.78 3.41 -8.15
N GLN A 39 12.23 4.04 -7.06
CA GLN A 39 11.54 4.04 -5.77
C GLN A 39 10.11 4.55 -5.88
N VAL A 40 9.90 5.72 -6.50
CA VAL A 40 8.56 6.31 -6.67
C VAL A 40 7.62 5.39 -7.45
N PRO A 41 7.94 4.93 -8.68
CA PRO A 41 7.05 4.05 -9.42
C PRO A 41 6.84 2.69 -8.74
N VAL A 42 7.85 2.14 -8.06
CA VAL A 42 7.71 0.88 -7.30
C VAL A 42 6.74 1.06 -6.13
N VAL A 43 6.85 2.15 -5.36
CA VAL A 43 5.93 2.44 -4.25
C VAL A 43 4.50 2.60 -4.75
N ILE A 44 4.30 3.34 -5.85
CA ILE A 44 2.98 3.49 -6.47
C ILE A 44 2.42 2.15 -6.94
N PHE A 45 3.24 1.33 -7.61
CA PHE A 45 2.83 0.01 -8.08
C PHE A 45 2.40 -0.90 -6.92
N VAL A 46 3.23 -1.01 -5.88
CA VAL A 46 2.92 -1.80 -4.68
C VAL A 46 1.66 -1.29 -3.99
N PHE A 47 1.48 0.03 -3.92
CA PHE A 47 0.29 0.65 -3.35
C PHE A 47 -0.99 0.28 -4.10
N ILE A 48 -0.97 0.33 -5.45
CA ILE A 48 -2.10 -0.08 -6.29
C ILE A 48 -2.39 -1.58 -6.10
N CYS A 49 -1.36 -2.44 -6.13
CA CYS A 49 -1.52 -3.87 -5.89
C CYS A 49 -2.12 -4.17 -4.51
N TYR A 50 -1.67 -3.46 -3.48
CA TYR A 50 -2.17 -3.62 -2.12
C TYR A 50 -3.64 -3.20 -2.01
N ILE A 51 -4.03 -2.06 -2.57
CA ILE A 51 -5.44 -1.62 -2.59
C ILE A 51 -6.30 -2.62 -3.37
N GLY A 52 -5.84 -3.05 -4.54
CA GLY A 52 -6.56 -4.03 -5.36
C GLY A 52 -6.81 -5.33 -4.59
N LYS A 53 -5.78 -5.85 -3.92
CA LYS A 53 -5.89 -7.03 -3.07
C LYS A 53 -6.84 -6.79 -1.90
N LEU A 54 -6.72 -5.68 -1.18
CA LEU A 54 -7.57 -5.35 -0.05
C LEU A 54 -9.05 -5.24 -0.45
N LEU A 55 -9.34 -4.61 -1.59
CA LEU A 55 -10.69 -4.55 -2.15
C LEU A 55 -11.20 -5.94 -2.56
N TYR A 56 -10.34 -6.75 -3.18
CA TYR A 56 -10.70 -8.11 -3.56
C TYR A 56 -11.02 -8.98 -2.33
N ASP A 57 -10.16 -8.92 -1.32
CA ASP A 57 -10.32 -9.64 -0.05
C ASP A 57 -11.61 -9.22 0.67
N THR A 58 -11.88 -7.90 0.74
CA THR A 58 -13.04 -7.37 1.48
C THR A 58 -14.37 -7.49 0.74
N LEU A 59 -14.39 -7.43 -0.59
CA LEU A 59 -15.63 -7.48 -1.38
C LEU A 59 -15.97 -8.89 -1.88
N PHE A 60 -14.96 -9.70 -2.20
CA PHE A 60 -15.17 -10.99 -2.88
C PHE A 60 -14.76 -12.19 -2.01
N TYR A 61 -13.72 -12.08 -1.19
CA TYR A 61 -13.15 -13.24 -0.50
C TYR A 61 -13.86 -13.59 0.83
N ASP A 62 -14.61 -12.65 1.41
CA ASP A 62 -15.53 -12.93 2.53
C ASP A 62 -16.62 -13.97 2.19
N HIS A 63 -16.83 -14.31 0.90
CA HIS A 63 -17.82 -15.30 0.47
C HIS A 63 -17.27 -16.74 0.37
N TYR A 64 -15.94 -16.92 0.37
CA TYR A 64 -15.29 -18.22 0.11
C TYR A 64 -14.76 -18.94 1.35
N TRP A 65 -14.89 -18.34 2.54
CA TRP A 65 -14.57 -19.01 3.81
C TRP A 65 -15.86 -19.28 4.60
N PRO A 66 -16.23 -20.56 4.86
CA PRO A 66 -17.35 -20.92 5.72
C PRO A 66 -17.10 -20.59 7.20
#